data_AF-A0A1H1RAA1-F1
#
_entry.id   AF-A0A1H1RAA1-F1
#
_cell.length_a   1.000
_cell.length_b   1.000
_cell.length_c   1.000
_cell.angle_alpha   90.00
_cell.angle_beta   90.00
_cell.angle_gamma   90.00
#
_symmetry.space_group_name_H-M   'P 1'
#
loop_
_entity.id
_entity.type
_entity.pdbx_description
1 polymer ?
#
loop_
_entity_poly.entity_id
_entity_poly.type
_entity_poly.pdbx_seq_one_letter_code
_entity_poly.pdbx_strand_id
1 'polypeptide(L)'
;MKNLNIFTKTLFTFCILTVSFILISFNVKETADEKKISELSIEIIKINKELQNLKAINKNETYSMDPFIGEVGLFAGNFAPRGWAFCEGQLLDLSENTALFSILGNTYGGNGRTTFRLPDLSENKPNGVNYIIALKGIFPSR
;
A
#
# COMPACT_ATOMS: atom_id res chain seq x y z
N MET A 1 -39.36 -75.58 22.58
CA MET A 1 -39.74 -74.48 21.66
C MET A 1 -39.56 -73.06 22.22
N LYS A 2 -39.36 -72.83 23.54
CA LYS A 2 -39.20 -71.47 24.12
C LYS A 2 -37.82 -70.83 23.86
N ASN A 3 -36.74 -71.62 23.79
CA ASN A 3 -35.37 -71.11 23.61
C ASN A 3 -35.07 -70.55 22.21
N LEU A 4 -35.72 -71.06 21.16
CA LEU A 4 -35.48 -70.59 19.78
C LEU A 4 -36.02 -69.16 19.56
N ASN A 5 -37.14 -68.81 20.21
CA ASN A 5 -37.71 -67.47 20.19
C ASN A 5 -36.93 -66.46 21.06
N ILE A 6 -36.20 -66.93 22.08
CA ILE A 6 -35.34 -66.07 22.90
C ILE A 6 -34.09 -65.67 22.11
N PHE A 7 -33.50 -66.60 21.37
CA PHE A 7 -32.27 -66.41 20.61
C PHE A 7 -32.46 -65.48 19.41
N THR A 8 -33.55 -65.64 18.68
CA THR A 8 -33.89 -64.75 17.56
C THR A 8 -34.21 -63.33 18.04
N LYS A 9 -34.90 -63.18 19.18
CA LYS A 9 -35.14 -61.87 19.79
C LYS A 9 -33.86 -61.20 20.25
N THR A 10 -32.95 -61.92 20.93
CA THR A 10 -31.66 -61.34 21.37
C THR A 10 -30.78 -60.94 20.19
N LEU A 11 -30.73 -61.75 19.13
CA LEU A 11 -29.97 -61.44 17.92
C LEU A 11 -30.53 -60.21 17.19
N PHE A 12 -31.85 -60.06 17.11
CA PHE A 12 -32.50 -58.92 16.47
C PHE A 12 -32.25 -57.62 17.26
N THR A 13 -32.35 -57.66 18.59
CA THR A 13 -32.05 -56.50 19.44
C THR A 13 -30.57 -56.11 19.37
N PHE A 14 -29.66 -57.10 19.31
CA PHE A 14 -28.23 -56.84 19.13
C PHE A 14 -27.95 -56.16 17.78
N CYS A 15 -28.58 -56.63 16.71
CA CYS A 15 -28.47 -56.02 15.39
C CYS A 15 -28.95 -54.56 15.40
N ILE A 16 -30.12 -54.28 15.99
CA ILE A 16 -30.66 -52.91 16.10
C ILE A 16 -29.73 -51.99 16.92
N LEU A 17 -29.17 -52.49 18.02
CA LEU A 17 -28.23 -51.74 18.87
C LEU A 17 -26.94 -51.40 18.11
N THR A 18 -26.39 -52.37 17.37
CA THR A 18 -25.17 -52.14 16.57
C THR A 18 -25.41 -51.15 15.43
N VAL A 19 -26.54 -51.25 14.72
CA VAL A 19 -26.90 -50.31 13.65
C VAL A 19 -27.11 -48.90 14.21
N SER A 20 -27.79 -48.78 15.35
CA SER A 20 -27.99 -47.49 16.04
C SER A 20 -26.67 -46.86 16.48
N PHE A 21 -25.76 -47.67 17.03
CA PHE A 21 -24.44 -47.19 17.48
C PHE A 21 -23.55 -46.73 16.31
N ILE A 22 -23.60 -47.42 15.18
CA ILE A 22 -22.89 -47.02 13.95
C ILE A 22 -23.46 -45.70 13.41
N LEU A 23 -24.79 -45.55 13.36
CA LEU A 23 -25.45 -44.31 12.91
C LEU A 23 -25.11 -43.13 13.83
N ILE A 24 -25.11 -43.34 15.15
CA ILE A 24 -24.72 -42.31 16.12
C ILE A 24 -23.24 -41.93 15.93
N SER A 25 -22.35 -42.90 15.80
CA SER A 25 -20.91 -42.65 15.59
C SER A 25 -20.62 -41.91 14.29
N PHE A 26 -21.39 -42.21 13.23
CA PHE A 26 -21.27 -41.55 11.94
C PHE A 26 -21.75 -40.09 12.00
N ASN A 27 -22.93 -39.83 12.60
CA ASN A 27 -23.45 -38.47 12.80
C ASN A 27 -22.53 -37.61 13.69
N VAL A 28 -21.96 -38.20 14.74
CA VAL A 28 -21.00 -37.49 15.61
C VAL A 28 -19.72 -37.09 14.84
N LYS A 29 -19.28 -37.91 13.89
CA LYS A 29 -18.11 -37.60 13.05
C LYS A 29 -18.41 -36.50 12.03
N GLU A 30 -19.56 -36.58 11.36
CA GLU A 30 -20.02 -35.57 10.40
C GLU A 30 -20.20 -34.19 11.07
N THR A 31 -20.82 -34.15 12.26
CA THR A 31 -20.97 -32.91 13.03
C THR A 31 -19.65 -32.37 13.59
N ALA A 32 -18.69 -33.23 13.94
CA ALA A 32 -17.35 -32.80 14.37
C ALA A 32 -16.56 -32.18 13.20
N ASP A 33 -16.69 -32.74 12.00
CA ASP A 33 -16.06 -32.22 10.79
C ASP A 33 -16.71 -30.89 10.37
N GLU A 34 -18.05 -30.75 10.40
CA GLU A 34 -18.74 -29.46 10.16
C GLU A 34 -18.34 -28.37 11.14
N LYS A 35 -18.21 -28.70 12.44
CA LYS A 35 -17.76 -27.74 13.45
C LYS A 35 -16.34 -27.27 13.19
N LYS A 36 -15.44 -28.19 12.82
CA LYS A 36 -14.05 -27.86 12.44
C LYS A 36 -13.98 -27.02 11.16
N ILE A 37 -14.84 -27.31 10.18
CA ILE A 37 -15.00 -26.52 8.96
C ILE A 37 -15.49 -25.10 9.30
N SER A 38 -16.43 -24.96 10.26
CA SER A 38 -16.93 -23.65 10.70
C SER A 38 -15.87 -22.82 11.43
N GLU A 39 -15.07 -23.44 12.30
CA GLU A 39 -13.97 -22.76 13.01
C GLU A 39 -12.89 -22.28 12.04
N LEU A 40 -12.50 -23.13 11.09
CA LEU A 40 -11.57 -22.76 10.01
C LEU A 40 -12.14 -21.65 9.11
N SER A 41 -13.45 -21.64 8.86
CA SER A 41 -14.09 -20.59 8.05
C SER A 41 -14.01 -19.22 8.74
N ILE A 42 -14.18 -19.17 10.06
CA ILE A 42 -14.05 -17.94 10.86
C ILE A 42 -12.61 -17.44 10.87
N GLU A 43 -11.64 -18.36 10.99
CA GLU A 43 -10.22 -18.02 10.96
C GLU A 43 -9.80 -17.47 9.59
N ILE A 44 -10.27 -18.08 8.49
CA ILE A 44 -10.07 -17.58 7.12
C ILE A 44 -10.69 -16.18 6.94
N ILE A 45 -11.90 -15.94 7.46
CA ILE A 45 -12.54 -14.63 7.39
C ILE A 45 -11.74 -13.58 8.18
N LYS A 46 -11.21 -13.94 9.35
CA LYS A 46 -10.38 -13.06 10.18
C LYS A 46 -9.08 -12.68 9.46
N ILE A 47 -8.39 -13.66 8.88
CA ILE A 47 -7.18 -13.46 8.09
C ILE A 47 -7.47 -12.58 6.87
N ASN A 48 -8.55 -12.84 6.13
CA ASN A 48 -8.94 -12.02 4.98
C ASN A 48 -9.27 -10.58 5.37
N LYS A 49 -9.92 -10.37 6.52
CA LYS A 49 -10.19 -9.02 7.05
C LYS A 49 -8.90 -8.28 7.41
N GLU A 50 -7.94 -8.98 8.00
CA GLU A 50 -6.62 -8.42 8.33
C GLU A 50 -5.83 -8.08 7.06
N LEU A 51 -5.88 -8.93 6.03
CA LEU A 51 -5.31 -8.63 4.71
C LEU A 51 -5.92 -7.37 4.06
N GLN A 52 -7.22 -7.13 4.24
CA GLN A 52 -7.86 -5.88 3.76
C GLN A 52 -7.36 -4.66 4.54
N ASN A 53 -7.16 -4.78 5.85
CA ASN A 53 -6.59 -3.71 6.67
C ASN A 53 -5.14 -3.40 6.24
N LEU A 54 -4.33 -4.42 5.94
CA LEU A 54 -2.95 -4.24 5.46
C LEU A 54 -2.91 -3.60 4.07
N LYS A 55 -3.84 -3.96 3.17
CA LYS A 55 -3.99 -3.30 1.86
C LYS A 55 -4.40 -1.83 1.99
N ALA A 56 -5.22 -1.50 2.98
CA ALA A 56 -5.57 -0.11 3.26
C ALA A 56 -4.34 0.67 3.73
N ILE A 57 -3.50 0.09 4.61
CA ILE A 57 -2.25 0.72 5.08
C ILE A 57 -1.25 0.94 3.94
N ASN A 58 -1.12 -0.01 3.01
CA ASN A 58 -0.23 0.14 1.85
C ASN A 58 -0.77 1.14 0.81
N LYS A 59 -2.04 1.57 0.93
CA LYS A 59 -2.60 2.65 0.11
C LYS A 59 -2.13 4.04 0.55
N ASN A 60 -1.57 4.14 1.76
CA ASN A 60 -1.01 5.36 2.35
C ASN A 60 0.41 5.63 1.85
N GLU A 61 1.07 4.60 1.31
CA GLU A 61 2.35 4.68 0.62
C GLU A 61 2.12 4.82 -0.89
N THR A 62 1.14 5.64 -1.30
CA THR A 62 1.37 6.42 -2.51
C THR A 62 2.64 7.21 -2.24
N TYR A 63 3.77 6.72 -2.76
CA TYR A 63 4.95 7.54 -3.01
C TYR A 63 4.43 8.72 -3.81
N SER A 64 4.08 9.80 -3.11
CA SER A 64 3.96 11.11 -3.69
C SER A 64 5.35 11.34 -4.26
N MET A 65 5.49 11.11 -5.56
CA MET A 65 6.65 11.52 -6.35
C MET A 65 6.64 13.04 -6.50
N ASP A 66 6.08 13.76 -5.52
CA ASP A 66 6.16 15.21 -5.48
C ASP A 66 7.58 15.53 -5.07
N PRO A 67 8.32 16.27 -5.90
CA PRO A 67 9.70 16.61 -5.62
C PRO A 67 9.79 17.45 -4.35
N PHE A 68 10.96 17.48 -3.74
CA PHE A 68 11.22 18.52 -2.74
C PHE A 68 11.39 19.87 -3.45
N ILE A 69 10.89 20.96 -2.84
CA ILE A 69 11.14 22.31 -3.37
C ILE A 69 12.65 22.53 -3.42
N GLY A 70 13.16 23.00 -4.56
CA GLY A 70 14.59 23.19 -4.80
C GLY A 70 15.35 21.94 -5.22
N GLU A 71 14.70 20.79 -5.36
CA GLU A 71 15.29 19.59 -5.94
C GLU A 71 15.69 19.83 -7.40
N VAL A 72 16.89 19.39 -7.78
CA VAL A 72 17.42 19.50 -9.14
C VAL A 72 17.40 18.14 -9.81
N GLY A 73 16.78 18.06 -10.98
CA GLY A 73 16.68 16.85 -11.81
C GLY A 73 17.17 17.06 -13.23
N LEU A 74 17.37 15.96 -13.95
CA LEU A 74 17.66 15.96 -15.39
C LEU A 74 16.36 15.80 -16.18
N PHE A 75 16.21 16.58 -17.25
CA PHE A 75 15.04 16.55 -18.10
C PHE A 75 15.42 16.62 -19.59
N ALA A 76 14.97 15.65 -20.36
CA ALA A 76 15.29 15.52 -21.79
C ALA A 76 14.39 16.37 -22.72
N GLY A 77 13.41 17.09 -22.17
CA GLY A 77 12.53 17.94 -22.96
C GLY A 77 13.02 19.39 -23.09
N ASN A 78 12.44 20.09 -24.07
CA ASN A 78 12.78 21.48 -24.40
C ASN A 78 11.88 22.53 -23.71
N PHE A 79 10.96 22.09 -22.84
CA PHE A 79 10.08 22.98 -22.07
C PHE A 79 10.07 22.56 -20.61
N ALA A 80 10.10 23.50 -19.68
CA ALA A 80 10.00 23.16 -18.26
C ALA A 80 8.55 22.69 -17.95
N PRO A 81 8.36 21.50 -17.35
CA PRO A 81 7.05 21.07 -16.87
C PRO A 81 6.47 22.03 -15.84
N ARG A 82 5.14 21.98 -15.63
CA ARG A 82 4.48 22.81 -14.62
C ARG A 82 5.06 22.53 -13.24
N GLY A 83 5.41 23.58 -12.50
CA GLY A 83 6.01 23.47 -11.17
C GLY A 83 7.52 23.24 -11.20
N TRP A 84 8.14 23.24 -12.37
CA TRP A 84 9.57 23.17 -12.59
C TRP A 84 10.04 24.36 -13.42
N ALA A 85 11.34 24.64 -13.37
CA ALA A 85 11.99 25.62 -14.21
C ALA A 85 13.37 25.16 -14.62
N PHE A 86 13.89 25.62 -15.75
CA PHE A 86 15.26 25.31 -16.15
C PHE A 86 16.28 26.01 -15.23
N CYS A 87 17.41 25.36 -14.98
CA CYS A 87 18.53 25.95 -14.25
C CYS A 87 19.41 26.77 -15.22
N GLU A 88 18.88 27.86 -15.76
CA GLU A 88 19.53 28.74 -16.75
C GLU A 88 19.75 30.16 -16.20
N GLY A 89 19.79 30.32 -14.87
CA GLY A 89 20.08 31.60 -14.25
C GLY A 89 18.96 32.65 -14.34
N GLN A 90 17.72 32.27 -14.67
CA GLN A 90 16.61 33.23 -14.77
C GLN A 90 16.29 33.93 -13.44
N LEU A 91 15.80 35.17 -13.55
CA LEU A 91 15.33 35.97 -12.43
C LEU A 91 13.86 35.66 -12.15
N LEU A 92 13.53 35.34 -10.90
CA LEU A 92 12.17 35.05 -10.43
C LEU A 92 11.71 36.10 -9.42
N ASP A 93 10.39 36.31 -9.39
CA ASP A 93 9.74 37.09 -8.33
C ASP A 93 9.73 36.29 -7.03
N LEU A 94 10.20 36.93 -5.96
CA LEU A 94 10.23 36.39 -4.62
C LEU A 94 8.82 36.17 -4.08
N SER A 95 7.87 37.05 -4.41
CA SER A 95 6.50 37.00 -3.90
C SER A 95 5.75 35.72 -4.30
N GLU A 96 6.05 35.17 -5.49
CA GLU A 96 5.46 33.94 -6.00
C GLU A 96 6.22 32.68 -5.58
N ASN A 97 7.50 32.80 -5.21
CA ASN A 97 8.41 31.68 -4.96
C ASN A 97 9.09 31.76 -3.58
N THR A 98 8.36 32.26 -2.58
CA THR A 98 8.85 32.47 -1.20
C THR A 98 9.46 31.20 -0.59
N ALA A 99 8.85 30.03 -0.83
CA ALA A 99 9.32 28.75 -0.34
C ALA A 99 10.64 28.28 -1.00
N LEU A 100 10.86 28.61 -2.28
CA LEU A 100 12.13 28.31 -2.93
C LEU A 100 13.22 29.28 -2.48
N PHE A 101 12.87 30.56 -2.32
CA PHE A 101 13.79 31.58 -1.83
C PHE A 101 14.29 31.29 -0.40
N SER A 102 13.46 30.74 0.48
CA SER A 102 13.90 30.35 1.82
C SER A 102 14.93 29.21 1.84
N ILE A 103 15.07 28.48 0.72
CA ILE A 103 16.09 27.44 0.52
C ILE A 103 17.34 28.01 -0.17
N LEU A 104 17.18 28.68 -1.31
CA LEU A 104 18.32 29.16 -2.13
C LEU A 104 18.90 30.50 -1.67
N GLY A 105 18.08 31.34 -1.05
CA GLY A 105 18.40 32.73 -0.76
C GLY A 105 18.70 33.53 -2.03
N ASN A 106 19.59 34.53 -1.90
CA ASN A 106 20.06 35.36 -3.01
C ASN A 106 21.42 34.89 -3.56
N THR A 107 21.77 33.63 -3.34
CA THR A 107 23.11 33.06 -3.64
C THR A 107 23.49 33.19 -5.11
N TYR A 108 22.52 33.04 -6.02
CA TYR A 108 22.74 33.11 -7.47
C TYR A 108 22.48 34.50 -8.06
N GLY A 109 22.28 35.51 -7.20
CA GLY A 109 21.99 36.89 -7.58
C GLY A 109 20.50 37.24 -7.50
N GLY A 110 20.18 38.45 -7.97
CA GLY A 110 18.93 39.13 -7.66
C GLY A 110 19.11 40.16 -6.54
N ASN A 111 18.03 40.82 -6.13
CA ASN A 111 18.10 41.87 -5.11
C ASN A 111 17.76 41.38 -3.69
N GLY A 112 17.35 40.12 -3.54
CA GLY A 112 17.01 39.49 -2.26
C GLY A 112 15.82 40.12 -1.52
N ARG A 113 15.10 41.04 -2.16
CA ARG A 113 13.96 41.77 -1.59
C ARG A 113 12.67 41.54 -2.37
N THR A 114 12.75 41.64 -3.68
CA THR A 114 11.64 41.40 -4.61
C THR A 114 11.98 40.33 -5.64
N THR A 115 13.26 40.08 -5.91
CA THR A 115 13.70 39.10 -6.90
C THR A 115 14.92 38.32 -6.42
N PHE A 116 15.03 37.09 -6.93
CA PHE A 116 16.19 36.22 -6.76
C PHE A 116 16.42 35.45 -8.07
N ARG A 117 17.62 34.91 -8.26
CA ARG A 117 17.96 34.11 -9.44
C ARG A 117 18.03 32.63 -9.12
N LEU A 118 17.72 31.82 -10.12
CA LEU A 118 18.00 30.39 -10.09
C LEU A 118 19.48 30.11 -10.38
N PRO A 119 19.98 28.89 -10.06
CA PRO A 119 21.29 28.45 -10.52
C PRO A 119 21.38 28.46 -12.06
N ASP A 120 22.56 28.78 -12.57
CA ASP A 120 22.91 28.54 -13.97
C ASP A 120 23.78 27.29 -14.06
N LEU A 121 23.16 26.18 -14.49
CA LEU A 121 23.81 24.89 -14.70
C LEU A 121 23.86 24.55 -16.20
N SER A 122 23.54 25.52 -17.07
CA SER A 122 23.44 25.31 -18.51
C SER A 122 24.79 24.95 -19.15
N GLU A 123 25.89 25.48 -18.60
CA GLU A 123 27.26 25.20 -19.06
C GLU A 123 27.73 23.77 -18.76
N ASN A 124 27.17 23.12 -17.74
CA ASN A 124 27.61 21.79 -17.26
C ASN A 124 26.62 20.68 -17.60
N LYS A 125 25.65 20.91 -18.50
CA LYS A 125 24.62 19.92 -18.81
C LYS A 125 25.13 18.81 -19.74
N PRO A 126 24.75 17.54 -19.50
CA PRO A 126 25.03 16.45 -20.43
C PRO A 126 24.33 16.66 -21.79
N ASN A 127 24.89 16.07 -22.85
CA ASN A 127 24.34 16.19 -24.20
C ASN A 127 22.90 15.67 -24.26
N GLY A 128 21.97 16.51 -24.74
CA GLY A 128 20.58 16.14 -24.97
C GLY A 128 19.66 16.19 -23.73
N VAL A 129 20.13 16.73 -22.61
CA VAL A 129 19.31 16.94 -21.39
C VAL A 129 19.57 18.31 -20.79
N ASN A 130 18.59 18.81 -20.03
CA ASN A 130 18.65 20.09 -19.33
C ASN A 130 18.47 19.85 -17.82
N TYR A 131 19.12 20.67 -17.00
CA TYR A 131 18.84 20.69 -15.56
C TYR A 131 17.55 21.47 -15.31
N ILE A 132 16.67 20.91 -14.50
CA ILE A 132 15.45 21.56 -14.02
C ILE A 132 15.42 21.57 -12.50
N ILE A 133 14.81 22.59 -11.91
CA ILE A 133 14.61 22.75 -10.48
C ILE A 133 13.12 22.82 -10.14
N ALA A 134 12.73 22.15 -9.07
CA ALA A 134 11.35 22.15 -8.59
C ALA A 134 11.01 23.49 -7.92
N LEU A 135 10.08 24.23 -8.50
CA LEU A 135 9.51 25.46 -7.94
C LEU A 135 8.41 25.16 -6.91
N LYS A 136 7.75 24.01 -7.06
CA LYS A 136 6.63 23.56 -6.20
C LYS A 136 6.87 22.11 -5.80
N GLY A 137 6.42 21.76 -4.60
CA GLY A 137 6.62 20.42 -4.05
C GLY A 137 6.57 20.41 -2.54
N ILE A 138 7.17 19.37 -1.95
CA ILE A 138 7.27 19.20 -0.51
C ILE A 138 8.36 20.14 0.02
N PHE A 139 8.04 20.97 1.00
CA PHE A 139 9.08 21.78 1.67
C PHE A 139 9.93 20.86 2.56
N PRO A 140 11.27 20.85 2.43
CA PRO A 140 12.12 19.96 3.20
C PRO A 140 12.08 20.33 4.70
N SER A 141 11.70 19.37 5.54
CA SER A 141 11.81 19.49 7.01
C SER A 141 13.26 19.25 7.43
N ARG A 142 13.87 20.23 8.09
CA ARG A 142 15.22 20.14 8.65
C ARG A 142 15.29 19.18 9.83
#